data_AF-A0A3B8UJ37-F1
#
_entry.id   AF-A0A3B8UJ37-F1
#
_cell.length_a   1.000
_cell.length_b   1.000
_cell.length_c   1.000
_cell.angle_alpha   90.00
_cell.angle_beta   90.00
_cell.angle_gamma   90.00
#
_symmetry.space_group_name_H-M   'P 1'
#
loop_
_entity.id
_entity.type
_entity.pdbx_description
1 polymer ?
#
loop_
_entity_poly.entity_id
_entity_poly.type
_entity_poly.pdbx_seq_one_letter_code
_entity_poly.pdbx_strand_id
1 'polypeptide(L)'
;IIFILVFTITCMIFVNLTSEIIIYLILVLAAMLSGYLDDASSSPWGELKKGIIDFIIAVMAAITYLHYNPGTFDIALFKLTVTLNPVIYGILIVILIWVSINVTNCSDGVDGLCGTLSAITLSSVFLLFRIFDIESSFRHVILIMVVCILGYLWFNASPSKLLMGDAGSRAIGIF
;
A
#
# COMPACT_ATOMS: atom_id res chain seq x y z
N ILE A 1 -2.03 12.61 4.94
CA ILE A 1 -3.49 12.51 5.26
C ILE A 1 -4.37 12.81 4.05
N ILE A 2 -4.39 14.06 3.53
CA ILE A 2 -5.36 14.48 2.49
C ILE A 2 -5.26 13.62 1.22
N PHE A 3 -4.06 13.25 0.77
CA PHE A 3 -3.92 12.52 -0.49
C PHE A 3 -4.47 11.08 -0.44
N ILE A 4 -4.43 10.38 0.71
CA ILE A 4 -5.02 9.03 0.83
C ILE A 4 -6.55 9.10 0.78
N LEU A 5 -7.15 10.10 1.43
CA LEU A 5 -8.60 10.31 1.35
C LEU A 5 -9.04 10.67 -0.08
N VAL A 6 -8.29 11.56 -0.73
CA VAL A 6 -8.53 11.92 -2.15
C VAL A 6 -8.39 10.67 -3.04
N PHE A 7 -7.34 9.86 -2.82
CA PHE A 7 -7.15 8.59 -3.52
C PHE A 7 -8.37 7.68 -3.37
N THR A 8 -8.81 7.40 -2.14
CA THR A 8 -9.94 6.48 -1.90
C THR A 8 -11.23 6.99 -2.52
N ILE A 9 -11.55 8.28 -2.36
CA ILE A 9 -12.76 8.89 -2.95
C ILE A 9 -12.69 8.83 -4.48
N THR A 10 -11.53 9.12 -5.06
CA THR A 10 -11.33 9.07 -6.52
C THR A 10 -11.51 7.64 -7.03
N CYS A 11 -11.01 6.63 -6.31
CA CYS A 11 -11.28 5.22 -6.64
C CYS A 11 -12.78 4.90 -6.61
N MET A 12 -13.53 5.40 -5.62
CA MET A 12 -14.99 5.18 -5.55
C MET A 12 -15.77 5.80 -6.70
N ILE A 13 -15.26 6.87 -7.31
CA ILE A 13 -15.93 7.58 -8.41
C ILE A 13 -15.57 6.97 -9.78
N PHE A 14 -14.31 6.59 -9.98
CA PHE A 14 -13.78 6.29 -11.31
C PHE A 14 -13.41 4.82 -11.54
N VAL A 15 -13.37 3.99 -10.50
CA VAL A 15 -13.01 2.56 -10.63
C VAL A 15 -14.26 1.69 -10.49
N ASN A 16 -14.38 0.67 -11.34
CA ASN A 16 -15.34 -0.40 -11.13
C ASN A 16 -14.92 -1.23 -9.92
N LEU A 17 -15.51 -0.95 -8.76
CA LEU A 17 -15.11 -1.55 -7.49
C LEU A 17 -15.59 -3.00 -7.38
N THR A 18 -14.64 -3.94 -7.33
CA THR A 18 -14.88 -5.32 -6.89
C THR A 18 -14.83 -5.41 -5.37
N SER A 19 -15.41 -6.47 -4.79
CA SER A 19 -15.35 -6.71 -3.34
C SER A 19 -13.91 -6.76 -2.80
N GLU A 20 -12.99 -7.32 -3.58
CA GLU A 20 -11.57 -7.37 -3.23
C GLU A 20 -10.96 -5.96 -3.14
N ILE A 21 -11.17 -5.12 -4.15
CA ILE A 21 -10.66 -3.73 -4.16
C ILE A 21 -11.26 -2.93 -2.99
N ILE A 22 -12.54 -3.11 -2.70
CA ILE A 22 -13.19 -2.43 -1.56
C ILE A 22 -12.49 -2.79 -0.24
N ILE A 23 -12.17 -4.07 -0.03
CA ILE A 23 -11.46 -4.50 1.18
C ILE A 23 -10.07 -3.87 1.24
N TYR A 24 -9.30 -3.86 0.15
CA TYR A 24 -7.99 -3.20 0.13
C TYR A 24 -8.08 -1.70 0.42
N LEU A 25 -9.07 -1.00 -0.15
CA LEU A 25 -9.29 0.42 0.14
C LEU A 25 -9.61 0.66 1.62
N ILE A 26 -10.39 -0.22 2.26
CA ILE A 26 -10.66 -0.17 3.70
C ILE A 26 -9.38 -0.39 4.50
N LEU A 27 -8.53 -1.34 4.12
CA LEU A 27 -7.27 -1.61 4.82
C LEU A 27 -6.26 -0.45 4.67
N VAL A 28 -6.18 0.17 3.49
CA VAL A 28 -5.38 1.38 3.25
C VAL A 28 -5.88 2.54 4.12
N LEU A 29 -7.20 2.75 4.20
CA LEU A 29 -7.79 3.73 5.10
C LEU A 29 -7.53 3.40 6.57
N ALA A 30 -7.58 2.12 6.97
CA ALA A 30 -7.30 1.70 8.34
C ALA A 30 -5.84 1.96 8.73
N ALA A 31 -4.88 1.67 7.84
CA ALA A 31 -3.48 2.01 8.04
C ALA A 31 -3.27 3.52 8.16
N MET A 32 -3.95 4.30 7.31
CA MET A 32 -3.90 5.76 7.36
C MET A 32 -4.50 6.32 8.65
N LEU A 33 -5.64 5.79 9.09
CA LEU A 33 -6.28 6.20 10.35
C LEU A 33 -5.42 5.82 11.56
N SER A 34 -4.82 4.64 11.57
CA SER A 34 -3.87 4.22 12.61
C SER A 34 -2.71 5.21 12.71
N GLY A 35 -2.05 5.51 11.58
CA GLY A 35 -0.96 6.47 11.55
C GLY A 35 -1.39 7.89 11.95
N TYR A 36 -2.56 8.34 11.50
CA TYR A 36 -3.10 9.66 11.88
C TYR A 36 -3.38 9.77 13.38
N LEU A 37 -3.99 8.72 13.97
CA LEU A 37 -4.30 8.72 15.40
C LEU A 37 -3.04 8.67 16.26
N ASP A 38 -1.96 8.07 15.76
CA ASP A 38 -0.65 8.15 16.38
C ASP A 38 -0.03 9.55 16.26
N ASP A 39 0.04 10.09 15.03
CA ASP A 39 0.56 11.43 14.74
C ASP A 39 -0.16 12.54 15.54
N ALA A 40 -1.47 12.37 15.78
CA ALA A 40 -2.31 13.30 16.53
C ALA A 40 -2.32 13.08 18.04
N SER A 41 -1.70 11.99 18.54
CA SER A 41 -1.71 11.65 19.95
C SER A 41 -0.82 12.58 20.76
N SER A 42 -1.30 13.04 21.93
CA SER A 42 -0.47 13.79 22.89
C SER A 42 0.69 12.95 23.46
N SER A 43 0.55 11.63 23.38
CA SER A 43 1.58 10.67 23.75
C SER A 43 1.76 9.69 22.59
N PRO A 44 2.87 9.77 21.84
CA PRO A 44 3.13 8.87 20.72
C PRO A 44 2.98 7.41 21.15
N TRP A 45 2.39 6.59 20.29
CA TRP A 45 2.20 5.17 20.58
C TRP A 45 3.55 4.47 20.58
N GLY A 46 3.70 3.47 21.46
CA GLY A 46 4.90 2.64 21.44
C GLY A 46 4.98 1.78 20.18
N GLU A 47 6.20 1.46 19.75
CA GLU A 47 6.49 0.64 18.56
C GLU A 47 5.76 -0.70 18.56
N LEU A 48 5.60 -1.34 19.73
CA LEU A 48 4.85 -2.59 19.84
C LEU A 48 3.38 -2.42 19.43
N LYS A 49 2.73 -1.32 19.82
CA LYS A 49 1.33 -1.06 19.48
C LYS A 49 1.18 -0.81 17.98
N LYS A 50 2.06 0.00 17.41
CA LYS A 50 2.11 0.28 15.97
C LYS A 50 2.30 -1.00 15.17
N GLY A 51 3.32 -1.79 15.53
CA GLY A 51 3.63 -3.06 14.89
C GLY A 51 2.52 -4.10 14.97
N ILE A 52 1.79 -4.20 16.08
CA ILE A 52 0.63 -5.10 16.21
C ILE A 52 -0.50 -4.70 15.27
N ILE A 53 -0.78 -3.40 15.13
CA ILE A 53 -1.82 -2.91 14.22
C ILE A 53 -1.44 -3.21 12.78
N ASP A 54 -0.19 -2.91 12.40
CA ASP A 54 0.32 -3.19 11.06
C ASP A 54 0.31 -4.70 10.75
N PHE A 55 0.61 -5.54 11.74
CA PHE A 55 0.52 -7.00 11.62
C PHE A 55 -0.92 -7.48 11.39
N ILE A 56 -1.90 -6.96 12.15
CA ILE A 56 -3.31 -7.31 11.94
C ILE A 56 -3.77 -6.90 10.54
N ILE A 57 -3.40 -5.70 10.10
CA ILE A 57 -3.71 -5.20 8.76
C ILE A 57 -3.09 -6.11 7.68
N ALA A 58 -1.84 -6.53 7.85
CA ALA A 58 -1.17 -7.46 6.94
C ALA A 58 -1.83 -8.85 6.90
N VAL A 59 -2.28 -9.37 8.05
CA VAL A 59 -3.04 -10.64 8.13
C VAL A 59 -4.36 -10.53 7.39
N MET A 60 -5.10 -9.44 7.56
CA MET A 60 -6.36 -9.23 6.85
C MET A 60 -6.15 -9.12 5.33
N ALA A 61 -5.08 -8.44 4.89
CA ALA A 61 -4.70 -8.37 3.49
C ALA A 61 -4.34 -9.76 2.93
N ALA A 62 -3.58 -10.58 3.67
CA ALA A 62 -3.23 -11.93 3.26
C ALA A 62 -4.46 -12.86 3.13
N ILE A 63 -5.38 -12.80 4.10
CA ILE A 63 -6.64 -13.55 4.04
C ILE A 63 -7.47 -13.12 2.82
N THR A 64 -7.53 -11.81 2.56
CA THR A 64 -8.24 -11.26 1.40
C THR A 64 -7.63 -11.76 0.10
N TYR A 65 -6.31 -11.66 -0.05
CA TYR A 65 -5.62 -12.14 -1.24
C TYR A 65 -5.88 -13.63 -1.49
N LEU A 66 -5.71 -14.49 -0.48
CA LEU A 66 -5.93 -15.94 -0.61
C LEU A 66 -7.39 -16.33 -0.89
N HIS A 67 -8.36 -15.46 -0.59
CA HIS A 67 -9.76 -15.70 -0.89
C HIS A 67 -10.10 -15.42 -2.37
N TYR A 68 -9.53 -14.36 -2.95
CA TYR A 68 -9.85 -13.90 -4.30
C TYR A 68 -8.83 -14.33 -5.37
N ASN A 69 -7.61 -14.69 -4.99
CA ASN A 69 -6.49 -14.97 -5.91
C ASN A 69 -5.97 -16.40 -5.75
N PRO A 70 -5.34 -16.96 -6.81
CA PRO A 70 -4.74 -18.27 -6.73
C PRO A 70 -3.56 -18.32 -5.75
N GLY A 71 -3.37 -19.47 -5.12
CA GLY A 71 -2.23 -19.78 -4.25
C GLY A 71 -0.90 -20.03 -4.97
N THR A 72 -0.72 -19.41 -6.14
CA THR A 72 0.39 -19.65 -7.07
C THR A 72 1.06 -18.35 -7.45
N PHE A 73 2.36 -18.39 -7.72
CA PHE A 73 3.10 -17.27 -8.31
C PHE A 73 4.08 -17.76 -9.36
N ASP A 74 4.40 -16.86 -10.31
CA ASP A 74 5.31 -17.16 -11.41
C ASP A 74 6.71 -16.61 -11.13
N ILE A 75 7.71 -17.45 -11.36
CA ILE A 75 9.11 -17.02 -11.42
C ILE A 75 9.44 -16.71 -12.88
N ALA A 76 9.27 -15.44 -13.26
CA ALA A 76 9.33 -14.98 -14.65
C ALA A 76 10.62 -15.41 -15.39
N LEU A 77 11.78 -15.34 -14.72
CA LEU A 77 13.08 -15.70 -15.31
C LEU A 77 13.13 -17.17 -15.77
N PHE A 78 12.49 -18.07 -15.02
CA PHE A 78 12.50 -19.51 -15.29
C PHE A 78 11.20 -20.01 -15.96
N LYS A 79 10.23 -19.11 -16.19
CA LYS A 79 8.88 -19.46 -16.67
C LYS A 79 8.26 -20.60 -15.86
N LEU A 80 8.50 -20.58 -14.55
CA LEU A 80 8.08 -21.62 -13.62
C LEU A 80 6.94 -21.09 -12.75
N THR A 81 5.80 -21.74 -12.80
CA THR A 81 4.70 -21.50 -11.85
C THR A 81 4.89 -22.37 -10.62
N VAL A 82 4.98 -21.76 -9.45
CA VAL A 82 5.13 -22.46 -8.17
C VAL A 82 3.80 -22.41 -7.43
N THR A 83 3.35 -23.56 -6.94
CA THR A 83 2.22 -23.67 -6.02
C THR A 83 2.76 -23.92 -4.62
N LEU A 84 2.37 -23.06 -3.67
CA LEU A 84 2.72 -23.25 -2.26
C LEU A 84 1.52 -23.75 -1.46
N ASN A 85 1.81 -24.35 -0.31
CA ASN A 85 0.79 -24.59 0.69
C ASN A 85 0.15 -23.23 1.08
N PRO A 86 -1.20 -23.09 1.10
CA PRO A 86 -1.87 -21.82 1.37
C PRO A 86 -1.45 -21.15 2.68
N VAL A 87 -1.14 -21.95 3.72
CA VAL A 87 -0.69 -21.41 5.02
C VAL A 87 0.70 -20.80 4.89
N ILE A 88 1.63 -21.48 4.23
CA ILE A 88 2.99 -20.97 3.99
C ILE A 88 2.91 -19.70 3.13
N TYR A 89 2.07 -19.72 2.09
CA TYR A 89 1.92 -18.56 1.21
C TYR A 89 1.33 -17.36 1.97
N GLY A 90 0.30 -17.59 2.79
CA GLY A 90 -0.27 -16.56 3.66
C GLY A 90 0.76 -15.94 4.60
N ILE A 91 1.60 -16.76 5.25
CA ILE A 91 2.69 -16.26 6.11
C ILE A 91 3.65 -15.37 5.33
N LEU A 92 4.02 -15.76 4.10
CA LEU A 92 4.90 -14.95 3.25
C LEU A 92 4.26 -13.61 2.85
N ILE A 93 2.96 -13.60 2.54
CA ILE A 93 2.23 -12.35 2.23
C ILE A 93 2.20 -11.43 3.46
N VAL A 94 1.94 -11.98 4.66
CA VAL A 94 1.96 -11.20 5.91
C VAL A 94 3.33 -10.58 6.13
N ILE A 95 4.40 -11.36 6.00
CA ILE A 95 5.78 -10.85 6.16
C ILE A 95 6.05 -9.75 5.13
N LEU A 96 5.68 -9.95 3.87
CA LEU A 96 5.91 -8.99 2.80
C LEU A 96 5.22 -7.64 3.10
N ILE A 97 3.92 -7.68 3.41
CA ILE A 97 3.12 -6.46 3.66
C ILE A 97 3.60 -5.78 4.94
N TRP A 98 3.82 -6.55 6.00
CA TRP A 98 4.25 -5.98 7.28
C TRP A 98 5.65 -5.32 7.18
N VAL A 99 6.58 -5.96 6.47
CA VAL A 99 7.90 -5.37 6.19
C VAL A 99 7.75 -4.12 5.31
N SER A 100 6.89 -4.16 4.28
CA SER A 100 6.64 -3.00 3.40
C SER A 100 6.14 -1.78 4.18
N ILE A 101 5.20 -1.96 5.11
CA ILE A 101 4.69 -0.90 6.00
C ILE A 101 5.82 -0.27 6.82
N ASN A 102 6.70 -1.10 7.41
CA ASN A 102 7.81 -0.59 8.22
C ASN A 102 8.87 0.10 7.34
N VAL A 103 9.22 -0.46 6.18
CA VAL A 103 10.24 0.10 5.28
C VAL A 103 9.81 1.45 4.72
N THR A 104 8.55 1.56 4.28
CA THR A 104 8.01 2.84 3.78
C THR A 104 7.96 3.90 4.86
N ASN A 105 7.60 3.53 6.10
CA ASN A 105 7.68 4.42 7.26
C ASN A 105 9.12 4.88 7.57
N CYS A 106 10.10 3.98 7.56
CA CYS A 106 11.51 4.34 7.75
C CYS A 106 12.03 5.29 6.64
N SER A 107 11.52 5.16 5.41
CA SER A 107 11.95 5.97 4.27
C SER A 107 11.35 7.38 4.21
N ASP A 108 10.38 7.72 5.07
CA ASP A 108 9.73 9.04 5.12
C ASP A 108 10.56 10.11 5.87
N GLY A 109 11.77 9.76 6.34
CA GLY A 109 12.66 10.67 7.07
C GLY A 109 13.41 11.70 6.22
N VAL A 110 13.27 11.66 4.89
CA VAL A 110 13.95 12.57 3.94
C VAL A 110 12.93 13.13 2.95
N ASP A 111 12.97 14.45 2.74
CA ASP A 111 12.14 15.18 1.78
C ASP A 111 12.06 14.47 0.42
N GLY A 112 10.85 14.09 0.00
CA GLY A 112 10.57 13.47 -1.29
C GLY A 112 11.00 12.01 -1.43
N LEU A 113 11.70 11.41 -0.46
CA LEU A 113 12.27 10.07 -0.62
C LEU A 113 11.19 8.99 -0.70
N CYS A 114 10.36 8.85 0.34
CA CYS A 114 9.28 7.86 0.37
C CYS A 114 8.32 8.03 -0.82
N GLY A 115 7.85 9.26 -1.06
CA GLY A 115 6.95 9.55 -2.18
C GLY A 115 7.54 9.19 -3.55
N THR A 116 8.81 9.53 -3.81
CA THR A 116 9.44 9.26 -5.11
C THR A 116 9.68 7.76 -5.33
N LEU A 117 10.16 7.05 -4.31
CA LEU A 117 10.36 5.60 -4.38
C LEU A 117 9.03 4.88 -4.66
N SER A 118 7.96 5.28 -3.96
CA SER A 118 6.63 4.69 -4.15
C SER A 118 6.03 5.04 -5.51
N ALA A 119 6.19 6.27 -6.00
CA ALA A 119 5.74 6.66 -7.34
C ALA A 119 6.43 5.82 -8.44
N ILE A 120 7.74 5.60 -8.35
CA ILE A 120 8.51 4.78 -9.30
C ILE A 120 8.06 3.31 -9.23
N THR A 121 7.92 2.79 -8.00
CA THR A 121 7.52 1.39 -7.77
C THR A 121 6.13 1.13 -8.35
N LEU A 122 5.15 1.95 -7.99
CA LEU A 122 3.77 1.81 -8.44
C LEU A 122 3.63 2.04 -9.95
N SER A 123 4.38 2.99 -10.52
CA SER A 123 4.41 3.16 -11.98
C SER A 123 4.96 1.92 -12.69
N SER A 124 5.96 1.27 -12.11
CA SER A 124 6.51 0.02 -12.64
C SER A 124 5.48 -1.11 -12.55
N VAL A 125 4.78 -1.24 -11.41
CA VAL A 125 3.69 -2.22 -11.25
C VAL A 125 2.55 -1.95 -12.23
N PHE A 126 2.16 -0.69 -12.45
CA PHE A 126 1.15 -0.33 -13.46
C PHE A 126 1.54 -0.82 -14.87
N LEU A 127 2.80 -0.61 -15.27
CA LEU A 127 3.30 -1.08 -16.55
C LEU A 127 3.29 -2.61 -16.63
N LEU A 128 3.72 -3.32 -15.58
CA LEU A 128 3.65 -4.78 -15.53
C LEU A 128 2.21 -5.28 -15.64
N PHE A 129 1.28 -4.70 -14.87
CA PHE A 129 -0.14 -5.07 -14.91
C PHE A 129 -0.74 -4.83 -16.30
N ARG A 130 -0.26 -3.81 -17.03
CA ARG A 130 -0.65 -3.58 -18.43
C ARG A 130 -0.08 -4.62 -19.38
N ILE A 131 1.18 -5.04 -19.19
CA ILE A 131 1.85 -6.05 -20.03
C ILE A 131 1.23 -7.44 -19.83
N PHE A 132 0.90 -7.80 -18.59
CA PHE A 132 0.30 -9.09 -18.24
C PHE A 132 -1.23 -9.11 -18.32
N ASP A 133 -1.83 -8.04 -18.85
CA ASP A 133 -3.28 -7.88 -19.02
C ASP A 133 -4.10 -8.14 -17.74
N ILE A 134 -3.59 -7.68 -16.60
CA ILE A 134 -4.32 -7.68 -15.34
C ILE A 134 -5.56 -6.78 -15.47
N GLU A 135 -6.62 -7.15 -14.75
CA GLU A 135 -7.92 -6.46 -14.79
C GLU A 135 -7.75 -4.94 -14.69
N SER A 136 -8.49 -4.21 -15.53
CA SER A 136 -8.39 -2.76 -15.60
C SER A 136 -8.63 -2.08 -14.27
N SER A 137 -9.49 -2.63 -13.41
CA SER A 137 -9.85 -2.04 -12.11
C SER A 137 -8.61 -1.85 -11.22
N PHE A 138 -7.74 -2.87 -11.10
CA PHE A 138 -6.48 -2.77 -10.36
C PHE A 138 -5.50 -1.76 -10.99
N ARG A 139 -5.40 -1.73 -12.32
CA ARG A 139 -4.55 -0.76 -13.03
C ARG A 139 -4.97 0.69 -12.76
N HIS A 140 -6.27 0.97 -12.77
CA HIS A 140 -6.78 2.31 -12.49
C HIS A 140 -6.52 2.73 -11.03
N VAL A 141 -6.69 1.82 -10.07
CA VAL A 141 -6.38 2.08 -8.65
C VAL A 141 -4.91 2.47 -8.48
N ILE A 142 -3.97 1.72 -9.07
CA ILE A 142 -2.53 2.05 -9.02
C ILE A 142 -2.25 3.42 -9.64
N LEU A 143 -2.83 3.70 -10.82
CA LEU A 143 -2.62 4.97 -11.51
C LEU A 143 -3.12 6.16 -10.67
N ILE A 144 -4.29 6.03 -10.03
CA ILE A 144 -4.84 7.07 -9.17
C ILE A 144 -3.92 7.32 -7.96
N MET A 145 -3.37 6.26 -7.33
CA MET A 145 -2.40 6.42 -6.24
C MET A 145 -1.16 7.17 -6.71
N VAL A 146 -0.60 6.80 -7.87
CA VAL A 146 0.57 7.49 -8.46
C VAL A 146 0.27 8.98 -8.64
N VAL A 147 -0.89 9.34 -9.20
CA VAL A 147 -1.28 10.75 -9.38
C VAL A 147 -1.40 11.48 -8.04
N CYS A 148 -1.97 10.84 -7.01
CA CYS A 148 -2.08 11.42 -5.67
C CYS A 148 -0.70 11.63 -5.02
N ILE A 149 0.22 10.68 -5.17
CA ILE A 149 1.60 10.79 -4.70
C ILE A 149 2.34 11.92 -5.43
N LEU A 150 2.17 12.06 -6.75
CA LEU A 150 2.76 13.16 -7.52
C LEU A 150 2.22 14.53 -7.06
N GLY A 151 0.92 14.61 -6.77
CA GLY A 151 0.30 15.80 -6.18
C GLY A 151 0.87 16.13 -4.79
N TYR A 152 1.11 15.12 -3.96
CA TYR A 152 1.79 15.28 -2.66
C TYR A 152 3.26 15.73 -2.82
N LEU A 153 4.01 15.11 -3.73
CA LEU A 153 5.42 15.42 -3.98
C LEU A 153 5.65 16.86 -4.40
N TRP A 154 4.68 17.50 -5.07
CA TRP A 154 4.75 18.93 -5.38
C TRP A 154 4.98 19.81 -4.12
N PHE A 155 4.48 19.36 -2.96
CA PHE A 155 4.63 20.06 -1.68
C PHE A 155 5.71 19.45 -0.77
N ASN A 156 6.15 18.23 -1.04
CA ASN A 156 7.14 17.52 -0.23
C ASN A 156 8.56 17.53 -0.85
N ALA A 157 8.71 17.91 -2.12
CA ALA A 157 10.02 18.10 -2.75
C ALA A 157 10.85 19.14 -1.97
N SER A 158 12.16 18.89 -1.84
CA SER A 158 13.03 19.69 -0.97
C SER A 158 13.17 21.15 -1.45
N PRO A 159 13.06 22.15 -0.56
CA PRO A 159 12.72 22.03 0.87
C PRO A 159 11.22 21.76 1.08
N SER A 160 10.89 20.73 1.87
CA SER A 160 9.49 20.31 2.06
C SER A 160 8.63 21.34 2.79
N LYS A 161 7.38 21.48 2.34
CA LYS A 161 6.32 22.28 3.00
C LYS A 161 5.34 21.40 3.76
N LEU A 162 5.21 20.14 3.36
CA LEU A 162 4.33 19.15 3.96
C LEU A 162 5.11 17.86 4.17
N LEU A 163 4.92 17.24 5.33
CA LEU A 163 5.42 15.92 5.67
C LEU A 163 4.28 14.90 5.60
N MET A 164 4.61 13.65 5.25
CA MET A 164 3.62 12.62 5.07
C MET A 164 3.10 12.09 6.42
N GLY A 165 4.03 11.89 7.35
CA GLY A 165 3.78 11.32 8.66
C GLY A 165 3.46 9.82 8.59
N ASP A 166 3.18 9.24 9.75
CA ASP A 166 2.79 7.84 9.87
C ASP A 166 1.48 7.56 9.11
N ALA A 167 0.58 8.55 9.05
CA ALA A 167 -0.70 8.45 8.33
C ALA A 167 -0.53 8.14 6.83
N GLY A 168 0.41 8.78 6.14
CA GLY A 168 0.59 8.50 4.72
C GLY A 168 1.58 7.36 4.46
N SER A 169 2.67 7.28 5.22
CA SER A 169 3.72 6.28 4.99
C SER A 169 3.23 4.86 5.19
N ARG A 170 2.49 4.58 6.27
CA ARG A 170 1.91 3.26 6.50
C ARG A 170 0.85 2.89 5.46
N ALA A 171 0.06 3.86 5.02
CA ALA A 171 -0.95 3.66 3.99
C ALA A 171 -0.34 3.33 2.62
N ILE A 172 0.77 3.97 2.26
CA ILE A 172 1.56 3.62 1.07
C ILE A 172 2.21 2.24 1.25
N GLY A 173 2.67 1.89 2.45
CA GLY A 173 3.34 0.62 2.69
C GLY A 173 2.45 -0.62 2.55
N ILE A 174 1.17 -0.53 2.91
CA ILE A 174 0.21 -1.61 2.61
C ILE A 174 -0.18 -1.63 1.12
N PHE A 175 -0.27 -0.47 0.47
CA PHE A 175 -0.76 -0.32 -0.89
C PHE A 175 0.23 -0.87 -1.93
#